data_AF-A0A1C4YFP0-F1
#
_entry.id   AF-A0A1C4YFP0-F1
#
_cell.length_a   1.000
_cell.length_b   1.000
_cell.length_c   1.000
_cell.angle_alpha   90.00
_cell.angle_beta   90.00
_cell.angle_gamma   90.00
#
_symmetry.space_group_name_H-M   'P 1'
#
loop_
_entity.id
_entity.type
_entity.pdbx_description
1 polymer ?
#
loop_
_entity_poly.entity_id
_entity_poly.type
_entity_poly.pdbx_seq_one_letter_code
_entity_poly.pdbx_strand_id
1 'polypeptide(L)'
;MSDGPVRITGPLLAVLYALLAADGYELHGWAIMKTTGKSGPTIYKILERLAESKWVTSRWEDEAEPGKPRRRYYRLTPHGTSSARELIAARQPKPAQTVRARLAIGWCEA
;
A
#
# COMPACT_ATOMS: atom_id res chain seq x y z
N MET A 1 -22.39 -4.07 -1.90
CA MET A 1 -21.52 -4.98 -1.13
C MET A 1 -20.12 -4.40 -1.19
N SER A 2 -19.65 -3.79 -0.12
CA SER A 2 -18.37 -3.08 -0.12
C SER A 2 -17.23 -4.09 -0.01
N ASP A 3 -16.65 -4.48 -1.14
CA ASP A 3 -15.57 -5.47 -1.26
C ASP A 3 -14.20 -4.88 -0.85
N GLY A 4 -14.17 -4.11 0.24
CA GLY A 4 -13.01 -3.32 0.65
C GLY A 4 -12.83 -3.28 2.17
N PRO A 5 -11.64 -2.90 2.65
CA PRO A 5 -11.30 -2.96 4.07
C PRO A 5 -12.25 -2.12 4.93
N VAL A 6 -12.93 -2.78 5.88
CA VAL A 6 -13.96 -2.21 6.79
C VAL A 6 -13.49 -0.98 7.56
N ARG A 7 -12.18 -0.86 7.83
CA ARG A 7 -11.59 0.28 8.52
C ARG A 7 -10.27 0.64 7.88
N ILE A 8 -10.15 1.89 7.45
CA ILE A 8 -8.92 2.40 6.90
C ILE A 8 -8.08 3.07 7.98
N THR A 9 -6.81 2.70 8.02
CA THR A 9 -5.83 3.17 9.01
C THR A 9 -4.54 3.56 8.30
N GLY A 10 -3.69 4.35 8.97
CA GLY A 10 -2.35 4.69 8.46
C GLY A 10 -1.51 3.45 8.08
N PRO A 11 -1.44 2.40 8.92
CA PRO A 11 -0.77 1.15 8.56
C PRO A 11 -1.32 0.48 7.31
N LEU A 12 -2.64 0.46 7.11
CA LEU A 12 -3.24 -0.08 5.89
C LEU A 12 -2.75 0.69 4.65
N LEU A 13 -2.78 2.02 4.70
CA LEU A 13 -2.30 2.85 3.60
C LEU A 13 -0.83 2.60 3.30
N ALA A 14 0.02 2.49 4.32
CA ALA A 14 1.44 2.18 4.16
C ALA A 14 1.66 0.83 3.45
N VAL A 15 0.87 -0.19 3.79
CA VAL A 15 0.91 -1.50 3.12
C VAL A 15 0.47 -1.38 1.65
N LEU A 16 -0.61 -0.66 1.37
CA LEU A 16 -1.09 -0.45 0.00
C LEU A 16 -0.06 0.33 -0.85
N TYR A 17 0.59 1.34 -0.28
CA TYR A 17 1.69 2.05 -0.96
C TYR A 17 2.85 1.11 -1.26
N ALA A 18 3.28 0.29 -0.31
CA ALA A 18 4.38 -0.67 -0.53
C ALA A 18 4.04 -1.67 -1.64
N LEU A 19 2.80 -2.18 -1.66
CA LEU A 19 2.37 -3.12 -2.69
C LEU A 19 2.17 -2.47 -4.06
N LEU A 20 1.71 -1.22 -4.13
CA LEU A 20 1.60 -0.46 -5.38
C LEU A 20 2.99 -0.11 -5.94
N ALA A 21 3.93 0.25 -5.08
CA ALA A 21 5.31 0.53 -5.47
C ALA A 21 6.05 -0.71 -6.00
N ALA A 22 5.57 -1.91 -5.67
CA ALA A 22 6.07 -3.15 -6.24
C ALA A 22 5.59 -3.43 -7.66
N ASP A 23 4.72 -2.59 -8.26
CA ASP A 23 4.33 -2.64 -9.68
C ASP A 23 3.98 -4.04 -10.22
N GLY A 24 3.23 -4.82 -9.42
CA GLY A 24 2.80 -6.17 -9.79
C GLY A 24 3.82 -7.29 -9.49
N TYR A 25 4.99 -6.97 -8.96
CA TYR A 25 5.89 -7.94 -8.34
C TYR A 25 5.36 -8.41 -6.98
N GLU A 26 5.71 -9.64 -6.59
CA GLU A 26 5.33 -10.19 -5.29
C GLU A 26 6.30 -9.71 -4.20
N LEU A 27 5.76 -9.32 -3.04
CA LEU A 27 6.54 -8.94 -1.86
C LEU A 27 6.40 -9.98 -0.74
N HIS A 28 7.52 -10.34 -0.12
CA HIS A 28 7.49 -11.10 1.13
C HIS A 28 7.11 -10.19 2.31
N GLY A 29 6.41 -10.75 3.32
CA GLY A 29 5.97 -10.03 4.53
C GLY A 29 7.07 -9.23 5.23
N TRP A 30 8.30 -9.75 5.29
CA TRP A 30 9.44 -9.02 5.87
C TRP A 30 9.82 -7.76 5.07
N ALA A 31 9.77 -7.81 3.74
CA ALA A 31 10.04 -6.64 2.91
C ALA A 31 9.00 -5.54 3.16
N ILE A 32 7.73 -5.93 3.29
CA ILE A 32 6.63 -5.00 3.63
C ILE A 32 6.86 -4.41 5.02
N MET A 33 7.24 -5.21 6.02
CA MET A 33 7.58 -4.72 7.36
C MET A 33 8.72 -3.70 7.32
N LYS A 34 9.80 -4.00 6.59
CA LYS A 34 10.97 -3.12 6.45
C LYS A 34 10.61 -1.80 5.77
N THR A 35 9.84 -1.84 4.68
CA THR A 35 9.41 -0.64 3.93
C THR A 35 8.45 0.22 4.73
N THR A 36 7.54 -0.38 5.52
CA THR A 36 6.49 0.36 6.24
C THR A 36 6.87 0.75 7.66
N GLY A 37 7.93 0.16 8.22
CA GLY A 37 8.33 0.33 9.62
C GLY A 37 7.27 -0.14 10.63
N LYS A 38 6.34 -1.02 10.22
CA LYS A 38 5.27 -1.53 11.11
C LYS A 38 5.61 -2.92 11.64
N SER A 39 5.03 -3.23 12.80
CA SER A 39 5.23 -4.54 13.45
C SER A 39 4.63 -5.67 12.61
N GLY A 40 5.25 -6.85 12.69
CA GLY A 40 4.81 -8.05 11.98
C GLY A 40 3.33 -8.38 12.21
N PRO A 41 2.83 -8.44 13.47
CA PRO A 41 1.42 -8.71 13.74
C PRO A 41 0.47 -7.71 13.06
N THR A 42 0.85 -6.44 12.99
CA THR A 42 0.05 -5.41 12.29
C THR A 42 -0.01 -5.69 10.79
N ILE A 43 1.14 -5.99 10.18
CA ILE A 43 1.24 -6.28 8.75
C ILE A 43 0.46 -7.53 8.38
N TYR A 44 0.63 -8.64 9.10
CA TYR A 44 -0.08 -9.88 8.78
C TYR A 44 -1.60 -9.74 8.94
N LYS A 45 -2.07 -9.07 9.99
CA LYS A 45 -3.51 -8.79 10.16
C LYS A 45 -4.09 -7.93 9.03
N ILE A 46 -3.30 -7.01 8.49
CA ILE A 46 -3.72 -6.20 7.33
C ILE A 46 -3.76 -7.05 6.07
N LEU A 47 -2.73 -7.85 5.83
CA LEU A 47 -2.63 -8.71 4.65
C LEU A 47 -3.73 -9.77 4.62
N GLU A 48 -4.09 -10.34 5.78
CA GLU A 48 -5.24 -11.25 5.93
C GLU A 48 -6.54 -10.56 5.50
N ARG A 49 -6.82 -9.37 6.03
CA ARG A 49 -8.04 -8.62 5.68
C ARG A 49 -8.08 -8.24 4.19
N LEU A 50 -6.94 -7.86 3.61
CA LEU A 50 -6.85 -7.58 2.18
C LEU A 50 -7.06 -8.85 1.34
N ALA A 51 -6.61 -10.01 1.82
CA ALA A 51 -6.83 -11.29 1.14
C ALA A 51 -8.30 -11.74 1.23
N GLU A 52 -8.95 -11.56 2.39
CA GLU A 52 -10.38 -11.79 2.59
C GLU A 52 -11.23 -10.94 1.63
N SER A 53 -10.83 -9.68 1.40
CA SER A 53 -11.45 -8.80 0.39
C SER A 53 -10.93 -9.02 -1.03
N LYS A 54 -10.10 -10.04 -1.29
CA LYS A 54 -9.53 -10.35 -2.63
C LYS A 54 -8.70 -9.22 -3.27
N TRP A 55 -8.22 -8.26 -2.48
CA TRP A 55 -7.32 -7.20 -2.96
C TRP A 55 -5.91 -7.71 -3.18
N VAL A 56 -5.50 -8.73 -2.42
CA VAL A 56 -4.20 -9.38 -2.58
C VAL A 56 -4.36 -10.88 -2.78
N THR A 57 -3.46 -11.45 -3.58
CA THR A 57 -3.19 -12.89 -3.59
C THR A 57 -1.98 -13.16 -2.72
N SER A 58 -1.96 -14.34 -2.09
CA SER A 58 -0.79 -14.83 -1.38
C SER A 58 -0.30 -16.14 -1.96
N ARG A 59 1.02 -16.33 -2.04
CA ARG A 59 1.65 -17.56 -2.50
C ARG A 59 2.73 -17.97 -1.51
N TRP A 60 2.81 -19.25 -1.20
CA TRP A 60 3.95 -19.78 -0.45
C TRP A 60 5.13 -19.99 -1.41
N GLU A 61 6.34 -19.75 -0.93
CA GLU A 61 7.58 -20.10 -1.62
C GLU A 61 7.55 -21.59 -2.01
N ASP A 62 7.85 -21.89 -3.28
CA ASP A 62 7.74 -23.24 -3.83
C ASP A 62 8.84 -24.14 -3.27
N GLU A 63 10.08 -23.63 -3.21
CA GLU A 63 11.24 -24.30 -2.62
C GLU A 63 11.82 -23.43 -1.50
N ALA A 64 11.67 -23.89 -0.26
CA ALA A 64 12.39 -23.30 0.85
C ALA A 64 13.76 -23.96 0.99
N GLU A 65 14.78 -23.14 1.30
CA GLU A 65 16.09 -23.66 1.68
C GLU A 65 15.98 -24.62 2.87
N PRO A 66 16.72 -25.74 2.88
CA PRO A 66 16.72 -26.68 3.99
C PRO A 66 17.00 -25.99 5.32
N GLY A 67 16.11 -26.20 6.31
CA GLY A 67 16.23 -25.62 7.64
C GLY A 67 15.70 -24.18 7.79
N LYS A 68 15.13 -23.57 6.74
CA LYS A 68 14.47 -22.26 6.84
C LYS A 68 12.94 -22.38 6.69
N PRO A 69 12.15 -21.60 7.44
CA PRO A 69 10.72 -21.57 7.24
C PRO A 69 10.38 -20.97 5.87
N ARG A 70 9.38 -21.56 5.20
CA ARG A 70 8.87 -21.08 3.91
C ARG A 70 8.40 -19.64 4.02
N ARG A 71 8.72 -18.83 3.02
CA ARG A 71 8.24 -17.45 2.92
C ARG A 71 6.85 -17.38 2.29
N ARG A 72 6.05 -16.41 2.71
CA ARG A 72 4.75 -16.09 2.07
C ARG A 72 4.85 -14.75 1.33
N TYR A 73 4.60 -14.82 0.03
CA TYR A 73 4.62 -13.71 -0.89
C TYR A 73 3.21 -13.16 -1.12
N TYR A 74 3.11 -11.85 -1.32
CA TYR A 74 1.86 -11.12 -1.49
C TYR A 74 1.94 -10.22 -2.71
N ARG A 75 0.85 -10.14 -3.46
CA ARG A 75 0.73 -9.28 -4.64
C ARG A 75 -0.68 -8.73 -4.74
N LEU A 76 -0.84 -7.50 -5.20
CA LEU A 76 -2.16 -6.95 -5.52
C LEU A 76 -2.79 -7.70 -6.69
N THR A 77 -4.09 -7.95 -6.60
CA THR A 77 -4.89 -8.37 -7.75
C THR A 77 -5.16 -7.17 -8.66
N PRO A 78 -5.62 -7.37 -9.92
CA PRO A 78 -6.06 -6.26 -10.76
C PRO A 78 -7.15 -5.41 -10.07
N HIS A 79 -8.10 -6.06 -9.41
CA HIS A 79 -9.13 -5.39 -8.60
C HIS A 79 -8.51 -4.59 -7.45
N GLY A 80 -7.68 -5.23 -6.63
CA GLY A 80 -7.02 -4.58 -5.50
C GLY A 80 -6.11 -3.43 -5.91
N THR A 81 -5.49 -3.49 -7.10
CA THR A 81 -4.66 -2.42 -7.64
C THR A 81 -5.50 -1.17 -7.93
N SER A 82 -6.60 -1.32 -8.67
CA SER A 82 -7.51 -0.21 -8.97
C SER A 82 -8.11 0.38 -7.69
N SER A 83 -8.64 -0.48 -6.81
CA SER A 83 -9.26 -0.03 -5.56
C SER A 83 -8.26 0.61 -4.59
N ALA A 84 -7.01 0.13 -4.52
CA ALA A 84 -5.98 0.76 -3.73
C ALA A 84 -5.63 2.17 -4.24
N ARG A 85 -5.51 2.34 -5.56
CA ARG A 85 -5.24 3.64 -6.19
C ARG A 85 -6.37 4.63 -5.91
N GLU A 86 -7.62 4.22 -6.09
CA GLU A 86 -8.80 5.04 -5.78
C GLU A 86 -8.83 5.45 -4.31
N LEU A 87 -8.61 4.49 -3.42
CA LEU A 87 -8.64 4.70 -1.97
C LEU A 87 -7.54 5.66 -1.49
N ILE A 88 -6.35 5.58 -2.11
CA ILE A 88 -5.24 6.49 -1.84
C ILE A 88 -5.55 7.88 -2.40
N ALA A 89 -6.02 7.97 -3.65
CA ALA A 89 -6.36 9.24 -4.29
C ALA A 89 -7.45 10.00 -3.53
N ALA A 90 -8.47 9.31 -3.01
CA ALA A 90 -9.52 9.89 -2.19
C ALA A 90 -9.03 10.46 -0.84
N ARG A 91 -7.83 10.08 -0.41
CA ARG A 91 -7.20 10.57 0.83
C ARG A 91 -6.10 11.57 0.64
N GLN A 92 -5.55 11.66 -0.58
CA GLN A 92 -4.70 12.80 -0.90
C GLN A 92 -5.59 14.03 -0.84
N PRO A 93 -5.20 15.10 -0.11
CA PRO A 93 -5.89 16.36 -0.25
C PRO A 93 -5.83 16.70 -1.74
N LYS A 94 -6.99 16.79 -2.39
CA LYS A 94 -7.09 17.34 -3.74
C LYS A 94 -6.37 18.69 -3.64
N PRO A 95 -5.28 18.96 -4.38
CA PRO A 95 -4.68 20.28 -4.33
C PRO A 95 -5.83 21.23 -4.58
N ALA A 96 -6.11 22.09 -3.58
CA ALA A 96 -7.13 23.09 -3.72
C ALA A 96 -6.81 23.76 -5.05
N GLN A 97 -7.75 23.68 -5.98
CA GLN A 97 -7.66 24.39 -7.23
C GLN A 97 -7.64 25.85 -6.82
N THR A 98 -6.45 26.38 -6.56
CA THR A 98 -6.21 27.79 -6.31
C THR A 98 -6.40 28.46 -7.67
N VAL A 99 -7.66 28.53 -8.09
CA VAL A 99 -8.13 29.58 -8.96
C VAL A 99 -8.16 30.82 -8.08
N ARG A 100 -7.09 31.62 -8.25
CA ARG A 100 -6.88 33.04 -7.97
C ARG A 100 -5.50 33.23 -7.35
N ALA A 101 -4.65 34.14 -7.79
CA ALA A 101 -4.67 35.11 -8.87
C ALA A 101 -3.22 35.63 -8.92
N ARG A 102 -2.86 36.33 -10.00
CA ARG A 102 -1.67 37.20 -10.03
C ARG A 102 -1.39 37.83 -8.67
N LEU A 103 -0.16 37.70 -8.18
CA LEU A 103 0.55 38.80 -7.54
C LEU A 103 2.05 38.51 -7.59
N ALA A 104 2.71 39.34 -8.39
CA ALA A 104 4.14 39.52 -8.41
C ALA A 104 4.62 39.97 -7.02
N ILE A 105 5.62 39.29 -6.49
CA ILE A 105 6.61 39.81 -5.53
C ILE A 105 7.89 39.03 -5.91
N GLY A 106 8.82 39.58 -6.67
CA GLY A 106 9.57 40.78 -6.30
C GLY A 106 10.64 40.40 -5.26
N TRP A 107 11.59 39.54 -5.63
CA TRP A 107 12.74 39.22 -4.77
C TRP A 107 13.89 40.14 -5.18
N CYS A 108 14.10 41.17 -4.37
CA CYS A 108 15.24 42.08 -4.40
C CYS A 108 16.36 41.52 -3.50
N GLU A 109 17.58 41.87 -3.88
CA GLU A 109 18.90 41.46 -3.37
C GLU A 109 19.17 41.77 -1.89
N ALA A 110 20.20 41.09 -1.35
CA ALA A 110 21.32 41.73 -0.64
C ALA A 110 22.57 40.86 -0.79
#